data_AF-E3USX7-F1
#
_entry.id   AF-E3USX7-F1
#
_cell.length_a   1.000
_cell.length_b   1.000
_cell.length_c   1.000
_cell.angle_alpha   90.00
_cell.angle_beta   90.00
_cell.angle_gamma   90.00
#
_symmetry.space_group_name_H-M   'P 1'
#
loop_
_entity.id
_entity.type
_entity.pdbx_description
1 polymer ?
#
loop_
_entity_poly.entity_id
_entity_poly.type
_entity_poly.pdbx_seq_one_letter_code
_entity_poly.pdbx_strand_id
1 'polypeptide(L)' 'MADRLVTEMENPDIDVMICRAPEFYGPNKTQSITNSLLFNRVKNDKTALLPISDQTLRTLIWTPDASKAMALLANQPD' A
#
# COMPACT_ATOMS: atom_id res chain seq x y z
N MET A 1 11.61 -12.20 2.38
CA MET A 1 11.69 -11.40 1.13
C MET A 1 12.23 -10.00 1.42
N ALA A 2 11.80 -9.35 2.52
CA ALA A 2 12.39 -8.10 3.01
C ALA A 2 13.88 -8.23 3.37
N ASP A 3 14.32 -9.38 3.88
CA ASP A 3 15.69 -9.57 4.39
C ASP A 3 16.75 -9.39 3.30
N ARG A 4 16.47 -9.79 2.05
CA ARG A 4 17.38 -9.61 0.92
C ARG A 4 17.59 -8.13 0.58
N LEU A 5 16.55 -7.30 0.67
CA LEU A 5 16.66 -5.86 0.45
C LEU A 5 17.45 -5.20 1.59
N VAL A 6 17.20 -5.62 2.83
CA VAL A 6 17.93 -5.13 4.00
C VAL A 6 19.42 -5.49 3.91
N THR A 7 19.77 -6.70 3.45
CA THR A 7 21.17 -7.09 3.20
C THR A 7 21.82 -6.24 2.11
N GLU A 8 21.13 -5.97 0.99
CA GLU A 8 21.70 -5.14 -0.07
C GLU A 8 21.86 -3.67 0.33
N MET A 9 21.16 -3.18 1.36
CA MET A 9 21.45 -1.85 1.92
C MET A 9 22.86 -1.76 2.53
N GLU A 10 23.51 -2.87 2.87
CA GLU A 10 24.89 -2.90 3.34
C GLU A 10 25.91 -2.86 2.17
N ASN A 11 25.45 -3.04 0.93
CA ASN A 11 26.27 -3.05 -0.27
C ASN A 11 26.40 -1.63 -0.84
N PRO A 12 27.60 -1.02 -0.88
CA PRO A 12 27.78 0.36 -1.33
C PRO A 12 27.57 0.54 -2.85
N ASP A 13 27.52 -0.54 -3.63
CA ASP A 13 27.38 -0.48 -5.09
C ASP A 13 25.91 -0.43 -5.56
N ILE A 14 24.94 -0.57 -4.65
CA ILE A 14 23.52 -0.58 -4.97
C ILE A 14 22.79 0.45 -4.12
N ASP A 15 22.14 1.40 -4.77
CA ASP A 15 21.25 2.35 -4.11
C ASP A 15 19.89 1.71 -3.84
N VAL A 16 19.49 1.67 -2.56
CA VAL A 16 18.33 0.91 -2.08
C VAL A 16 17.45 1.78 -1.19
N MET A 17 16.16 1.83 -1.52
CA MET A 17 15.15 2.53 -0.72
C MET A 17 13.98 1.62 -0.33
N ILE A 18 13.52 1.73 0.92
CA ILE A 18 12.33 1.03 1.42
C ILE A 18 11.18 2.03 1.61
N CYS A 19 10.19 1.98 0.72
CA CYS A 19 8.94 2.73 0.85
C CYS A 19 7.92 1.96 1.70
N ARG A 20 7.35 2.59 2.73
CA ARG A 20 6.26 2.02 3.54
C ARG A 20 4.96 2.77 3.25
N ALA A 21 3.90 2.02 2.96
CA ALA A 21 2.58 2.56 2.73
C ALA A 21 1.56 1.86 3.65
N PRO A 22 0.47 2.54 4.04
CA PRO A 22 -0.64 1.89 4.72
C PRO A 22 -1.43 0.98 3.75
N GLU A 23 -2.58 0.45 4.19
CA GLU A 23 -3.40 -0.40 3.32
C GLU A 23 -3.85 0.37 2.07
N PHE A 24 -3.65 -0.26 0.91
CA PHE A 24 -4.02 0.28 -0.39
C PHE A 24 -5.52 0.14 -0.63
N TYR A 25 -6.15 1.14 -1.23
CA TYR A 25 -7.44 0.98 -1.89
C TYR A 25 -7.41 1.63 -3.28
N GLY A 26 -8.29 1.18 -4.17
CA GLY A 26 -8.50 1.88 -5.43
C GLY A 26 -8.68 1.05 -6.70
N PRO A 27 -8.43 1.63 -7.89
CA PRO A 27 -8.99 1.12 -9.13
C PRO A 27 -8.14 -0.04 -9.68
N ASN A 28 -8.56 -0.58 -10.83
CA ASN A 28 -7.80 -1.56 -11.61
C ASN A 28 -7.45 -2.83 -10.80
N LYS A 29 -6.18 -3.23 -10.81
CA LYS A 29 -5.66 -4.46 -10.18
C LYS A 29 -5.16 -4.23 -8.75
N THR A 30 -5.71 -3.25 -8.05
CA THR A 30 -5.32 -2.97 -6.65
C THR A 30 -5.64 -4.18 -5.77
N GLN A 31 -4.59 -4.78 -5.19
CA GLN A 31 -4.73 -5.85 -4.19
C GLN A 31 -5.08 -5.22 -2.84
N SER A 32 -6.37 -5.19 -2.51
CA SER A 32 -6.89 -4.44 -1.36
C SER A 32 -7.95 -5.23 -0.61
N ILE A 33 -7.80 -5.25 0.72
CA ILE A 33 -8.79 -5.79 1.64
C ILE A 33 -10.00 -4.86 1.65
N THR A 34 -9.76 -3.55 1.68
CA THR A 34 -10.80 -2.52 1.64
C THR A 34 -11.65 -2.64 0.37
N ASN A 35 -11.04 -2.81 -0.81
CA ASN A 35 -11.78 -3.06 -2.05
C ASN A 35 -12.65 -4.31 -1.95
N SER A 36 -12.07 -5.41 -1.48
CA SER A 36 -12.73 -6.72 -1.50
C SER A 36 -13.89 -6.81 -0.50
N LEU A 37 -13.70 -6.28 0.72
CA LEU A 37 -14.64 -6.42 1.82
C LEU A 37 -15.62 -5.24 1.96
N LEU A 38 -15.29 -4.07 1.41
CA LEU A 38 -16.17 -2.90 1.44
C LEU A 38 -16.67 -2.57 0.03
N PHE A 39 -15.81 -2.00 -0.83
CA PHE A 39 -16.27 -1.39 -2.08
C PHE A 39 -16.93 -2.37 -3.05
N ASN A 40 -16.32 -3.54 -3.28
CA ASN A 40 -16.86 -4.56 -4.19
C ASN A 40 -18.15 -5.16 -3.65
N ARG A 41 -18.33 -5.25 -2.33
CA ARG A 41 -19.56 -5.77 -1.74
C ARG A 41 -20.70 -4.77 -1.90
N VAL A 42 -20.47 -3.51 -1.53
CA VAL A 42 -21.44 -2.43 -1.70
C VAL A 42 -21.83 -2.27 -3.17
N LYS A 43 -20.87 -2.31 -4.10
CA LYS A 43 -21.13 -2.26 -5.55
C LYS A 43 -22.02 -3.41 -6.05
N ASN A 44 -22.01 -4.56 -5.37
CA ASN A 44 -22.81 -5.73 -5.70
C ASN A 44 -24.05 -5.86 -4.77
N ASP A 45 -24.49 -4.77 -4.15
CA ASP A 45 -25.64 -4.72 -3.24
C ASP A 45 -25.55 -5.69 -2.05
N LYS A 46 -24.32 -5.98 -1.61
CA LYS A 46 -24.03 -6.81 -0.43
C LYS A 46 -23.58 -5.96 0.74
N THR A 47 -23.98 -6.35 1.94
CA THR A 47 -23.51 -5.74 3.20
C THR A 47 -21.98 -5.80 3.28
N ALA A 48 -21.35 -4.67 3.57
CA ALA A 48 -19.90 -4.58 3.78
C ALA A 48 -19.45 -5.43 4.96
N LEU A 49 -18.20 -5.90 4.92
CA LEU A 49 -17.54 -6.60 6.01
C LEU A 49 -16.40 -5.72 6.52
N LEU A 50 -16.47 -5.33 7.79
CA LEU A 50 -15.49 -4.44 8.43
C LEU A 50 -14.86 -5.18 9.62
N PRO A 51 -13.89 -6.09 9.41
CA PRO A 51 -13.23 -6.86 10.48
C PRO A 51 -12.20 -6.01 11.25
N ILE A 52 -12.59 -4.80 11.63
CA ILE A 52 -11.78 -3.82 12.35
C ILE A 52 -12.61 -3.19 13.46
N SER A 53 -11.95 -2.68 14.49
CA SER A 53 -12.61 -1.93 15.56
C SER A 53 -12.93 -0.51 15.10
N ASP A 54 -14.10 -0.01 15.49
CA ASP A 54 -14.51 1.39 15.37
C ASP A 54 -13.80 2.33 16.35
N GLN A 55 -13.05 1.79 17.32
CA GLN A 55 -12.29 2.54 18.31
C GLN A 55 -10.85 2.86 17.86
N THR A 56 -10.41 2.36 16.71
CA THR A 56 -9.04 2.55 16.21
C THR A 56 -9.03 3.26 14.87
N LEU A 57 -8.36 4.41 14.82
CA LEU A 57 -8.13 5.11 13.56
C LEU A 57 -7.17 4.32 12.67
N ARG A 58 -7.46 4.30 11.37
CA ARG A 58 -6.65 3.64 10.34
C ARG A 58 -6.43 4.62 9.20
N THR A 59 -5.21 4.63 8.70
CA THR A 59 -4.86 5.33 7.46
C THR A 59 -5.01 4.34 6.31
N LEU A 60 -5.61 4.80 5.21
CA LEU A 60 -5.66 4.09 3.93
C LEU A 60 -5.02 4.98 2.89
N ILE A 61 -4.43 4.39 1.85
CA ILE A 61 -3.83 5.16 0.75
C ILE A 61 -4.46 4.80 -0.58
N TRP A 62 -4.80 5.84 -1.34
CA TRP A 62 -5.26 5.68 -2.71
C TRP A 62 -4.10 5.17 -3.57
N THR A 63 -4.34 4.09 -4.30
CA THR A 63 -3.26 3.37 -4.98
C THR A 63 -2.47 4.23 -5.98
N PRO A 64 -3.12 5.05 -6.84
CA PRO A 64 -2.41 6.02 -7.67
C PRO A 64 -1.51 7.00 -6.91
N ASP A 65 -1.90 7.43 -5.71
CA ASP A 65 -1.08 8.34 -4.90
C ASP A 65 0.15 7.62 -4.35
N ALA A 66 -0.01 6.37 -3.89
CA ALA A 66 1.12 5.54 -3.48
C ALA A 66 2.12 5.31 -4.63
N SER A 67 1.61 5.00 -5.83
CA SER A 67 2.46 4.82 -7.01
C SER A 67 3.21 6.11 -7.37
N LYS A 68 2.52 7.26 -7.32
CA LYS A 68 3.13 8.56 -7.59
C LYS A 68 4.20 8.91 -6.56
N ALA A 69 3.93 8.68 -5.27
CA ALA A 69 4.88 8.93 -4.20
C ALA A 69 6.13 8.03 -4.33
N MET A 70 5.94 6.75 -4.62
CA MET A 70 7.05 5.82 -4.85
C MET A 70 7.91 6.24 -6.05
N ALA A 71 7.28 6.62 -7.17
CA ALA A 71 8.00 7.11 -8.34
C ALA A 71 8.74 8.42 -8.06
N LEU A 72 8.16 9.33 -7.28
CA LEU A 72 8.82 10.57 -6.88
C LEU A 72 10.08 10.27 -6.07
N LEU A 73 9.97 9.43 -5.04
CA LEU A 73 11.07 9.06 -4.16
C LEU A 73 12.21 8.38 -4.91
N ALA A 74 11.90 7.45 -5.81
CA ALA A 74 12.91 6.76 -6.62
C ALA A 74 13.65 7.68 -7.62
N ASN A 75 13.13 8.88 -7.90
CA ASN A 75 13.77 9.85 -8.80
C ASN A 75 14.46 10.99 -8.05
N GLN A 76 14.51 10.95 -6.73
CA GLN A 76 15.24 11.92 -5.91
C GLN A 76 16.46 11.22 -5.30
N PRO A 77 17.67 11.78 -5.45
CA PRO A 77 18.79 11.37 -4.63
C PRO A 77 18.53 11.75 -3.17
N ASP A 78 19.07 10.96 -2.24
CA ASP A 78 19.11 11.30 -0.81
C ASP A 78 20.01 12.53 -0.53
#